data_AF-A0A1G4E855-F1
#
_entry.id   AF-A0A1G4E855-F1
#
_cell.length_a   1.000
_cell.length_b   1.000
_cell.length_c   1.000
_cell.angle_alpha   90.00
_cell.angle_beta   90.00
_cell.angle_gamma   90.00
#
_symmetry.space_group_name_H-M   'P 1'
#
loop_
_entity.id
_entity.type
_entity.pdbx_description
1 polymer ?
#
loop_
_entity_poly.entity_id
_entity_poly.type
_entity_poly.pdbx_seq_one_letter_code
_entity_poly.pdbx_strand_id
1 'polypeptide(L)'
;MSYPTIEYSKDGGPNSRDYTLLKEFTLYEFYEVLNNELNSGKKLYERCGICSTLIADRTEFGRELINLCKKICTIIQNMDDVLDQCNGSTCNKSCDYMNLWLYDQAMRITNENFFINSFYQALNLLGGSSKSRKNQCSIKNFQLNQEELNKKQILYEFLHIYDGIKNKLQSQEDDSKIKLYCKHILENFGFYHENKESCTSTELCKYYDELTDFKSKFSNPAELTYIYQKCKYEETTCKNGSKAEDDVPCLREEENSFLYLIFGNDPEDIIKVLLNVTIIFVPILAFFVILFKFTPFKKTLNKLKQERKKSGLRKKEENIQDYMKNYASYLDKEMKNRVHLGYHAT
;
A
#
# COMPACT_ATOMS: atom_id res chain seq x y z
N MET A 1 4.80 8.23 -20.08
CA MET A 1 4.49 7.77 -18.70
C MET A 1 4.72 6.27 -18.63
N SER A 2 5.75 5.85 -17.89
CA SER A 2 5.82 4.50 -17.30
C SER A 2 6.60 4.60 -15.98
N TYR A 3 5.84 4.76 -14.90
CA TYR A 3 6.16 4.33 -13.54
C TYR A 3 4.99 3.43 -13.14
N PRO A 4 5.24 2.16 -12.81
CA PRO A 4 6.31 1.68 -11.91
C PRO A 4 7.27 0.66 -12.57
N THR A 5 8.57 0.74 -12.29
CA THR A 5 9.46 -0.40 -12.58
C THR A 5 9.62 -1.22 -11.31
N ILE A 6 8.80 -2.24 -11.15
CA ILE A 6 9.14 -3.38 -10.30
C ILE A 6 8.87 -4.64 -11.13
N GLU A 7 9.87 -5.12 -11.86
CA GLU A 7 9.90 -6.50 -12.34
C GLU A 7 10.76 -7.31 -11.37
N TYR A 8 10.11 -7.85 -10.35
CA TYR A 8 10.61 -9.01 -9.64
C TYR A 8 9.80 -10.22 -10.09
N SER A 9 10.41 -11.05 -10.94
CA SER A 9 10.41 -12.52 -10.87
C SER A 9 10.86 -13.11 -12.20
N LYS A 10 11.76 -14.11 -12.16
CA LYS A 10 11.90 -15.09 -13.26
C LYS A 10 10.67 -16.01 -13.37
N ASP A 11 9.77 -16.02 -12.39
CA ASP A 11 8.50 -16.73 -12.43
C ASP A 11 7.38 -15.95 -11.71
N GLY A 12 6.56 -15.22 -12.47
CA GLY A 12 5.30 -14.61 -11.98
C GLY A 12 5.33 -13.08 -11.84
N GLY A 13 5.10 -12.38 -12.95
CA GLY A 13 5.04 -10.91 -12.98
C GLY A 13 3.92 -10.32 -12.11
N PRO A 14 4.14 -9.15 -11.49
CA PRO A 14 3.12 -8.46 -10.70
C PRO A 14 2.09 -7.76 -11.60
N ASN A 15 0.82 -7.87 -11.22
CA ASN A 15 -0.29 -7.17 -11.87
C ASN A 15 -0.17 -5.65 -11.62
N SER A 16 -0.39 -4.83 -12.66
CA SER A 16 -0.21 -3.36 -12.65
C SER A 16 -0.97 -2.57 -11.57
N ARG A 17 -1.88 -3.22 -10.81
CA ARG A 17 -2.63 -2.60 -9.69
C ARG A 17 -1.80 -2.48 -8.41
N ASP A 18 -0.87 -3.40 -8.16
CA ASP A 18 -0.13 -3.50 -6.89
C ASP A 18 0.72 -2.23 -6.60
N TYR A 19 1.19 -1.56 -7.66
CA TYR A 19 2.11 -0.42 -7.57
C TYR A 19 1.46 0.95 -7.77
N THR A 20 0.17 0.99 -8.10
CA THR A 20 -0.58 2.27 -8.08
C THR A 20 -0.68 2.81 -6.66
N LEU A 21 -0.65 1.90 -5.67
CA LEU A 21 -0.71 2.21 -4.24
C LEU A 21 0.50 3.02 -3.77
N LEU A 22 1.71 2.73 -4.28
CA LEU A 22 2.93 3.41 -3.83
C LEU A 22 2.98 4.89 -4.25
N LYS A 23 2.22 5.28 -5.28
CA LYS A 23 2.19 6.65 -5.81
C LYS A 23 1.71 7.69 -4.80
N GLU A 24 1.04 7.27 -3.73
CA GLU A 24 0.58 8.17 -2.66
C GLU A 24 1.71 8.54 -1.66
N PHE A 25 2.90 7.94 -1.78
CA PHE A 25 4.02 8.28 -0.90
C PHE A 25 4.84 9.45 -1.45
N THR A 26 5.35 10.26 -0.52
CA THR A 26 6.05 11.52 -0.79
C THR A 26 7.17 11.43 -1.83
N LEU A 27 7.88 10.29 -1.88
CA LEU A 27 8.91 10.04 -2.89
C LEU A 27 8.33 10.03 -4.31
N TYR A 28 7.28 9.24 -4.53
CA TYR A 28 6.65 9.10 -5.83
C TYR A 28 5.82 10.32 -6.22
N GLU A 29 5.19 10.99 -5.25
CA GLU A 29 4.58 12.31 -5.47
C GLU A 29 5.62 13.30 -6.02
N PHE A 30 6.83 13.32 -5.44
CA PHE A 30 7.90 14.19 -5.92
C PHE A 30 8.40 13.82 -7.32
N TYR A 31 8.52 12.52 -7.63
CA TYR A 31 8.86 12.08 -8.99
C TYR A 31 7.80 12.53 -10.01
N GLU A 32 6.52 12.49 -9.66
CA GLU A 32 5.45 13.00 -10.54
C GLU A 32 5.57 14.51 -10.76
N VAL A 33 5.91 15.30 -9.74
CA VAL A 33 6.22 16.74 -9.91
C VAL A 33 7.36 16.94 -10.90
N LEU A 34 8.48 16.23 -10.74
CA LEU A 34 9.63 16.30 -11.66
C LEU A 34 9.25 15.90 -13.10
N ASN A 35 8.46 14.84 -13.26
CA ASN A 35 7.99 14.38 -14.57
C ASN A 35 7.08 15.42 -15.25
N ASN A 36 6.19 16.06 -14.50
CA ASN A 36 5.31 17.10 -15.03
C ASN A 36 6.12 18.31 -15.48
N GLU A 37 7.09 18.72 -14.66
CA GLU A 37 7.99 19.84 -14.95
C GLU A 37 8.87 19.56 -16.18
N LEU A 38 9.38 18.33 -16.32
CA LEU A 38 10.13 17.87 -17.50
C LEU A 38 9.31 17.98 -18.81
N ASN A 39 7.98 17.86 -18.71
CA ASN A 39 7.06 17.88 -19.86
C ASN A 39 6.28 19.19 -20.01
N SER A 40 6.52 20.18 -19.15
CA SER A 40 5.76 21.44 -19.08
C SER A 40 5.89 22.35 -20.30
N GLY A 41 6.84 22.08 -21.21
CA GLY A 41 7.08 22.92 -22.39
C GLY A 41 7.54 24.35 -22.06
N LYS A 42 7.97 24.60 -20.81
CA LYS A 42 8.47 25.89 -20.35
C LYS A 42 9.61 26.41 -21.25
N LYS A 43 9.65 27.73 -21.44
CA LYS A 43 10.65 28.40 -22.27
C LYS A 43 12.06 28.09 -21.77
N LEU A 44 12.95 27.71 -22.68
CA LEU A 44 14.35 27.45 -22.36
C LEU A 44 15.09 28.74 -22.00
N TYR A 45 15.85 28.70 -20.92
CA TYR A 45 16.79 29.77 -20.57
C TYR A 45 18.01 29.73 -21.50
N GLU A 46 18.52 30.89 -21.91
CA GLU A 46 19.68 30.99 -22.80
C GLU A 46 20.89 30.19 -22.30
N ARG A 47 21.10 30.20 -20.97
CA ARG A 47 22.18 29.46 -20.30
C ARG A 47 22.10 27.94 -20.50
N CYS A 48 20.90 27.39 -20.72
CA CYS A 48 20.74 25.97 -21.04
C CYS A 48 21.42 25.58 -22.37
N GLY A 49 21.89 26.56 -23.16
CA GLY A 49 22.77 26.34 -24.31
C GLY A 49 24.05 25.57 -23.96
N ILE A 50 24.53 25.62 -22.71
CA ILE A 50 25.70 24.86 -22.25
C ILE A 50 25.57 23.35 -22.46
N CYS A 51 24.33 22.83 -22.43
CA CYS A 51 24.04 21.43 -22.74
C CYS A 51 24.49 21.07 -24.16
N SER A 52 24.23 21.94 -25.14
CA SER A 52 24.66 21.74 -26.53
C SER A 52 26.15 21.98 -26.74
N THR A 53 26.82 22.69 -25.83
CA THR A 53 28.26 22.92 -25.91
C THR A 53 29.06 21.73 -25.39
N LEU A 54 28.61 21.09 -24.31
CA LEU A 54 29.37 20.04 -23.62
C LEU A 54 29.01 18.62 -24.04
N ILE A 55 27.78 18.38 -24.50
CA ILE A 55 27.34 17.05 -24.91
C ILE A 55 27.47 16.94 -26.42
N ALA A 56 28.15 15.91 -26.91
CA ALA A 56 28.29 15.67 -28.34
C ALA A 56 26.94 15.28 -28.97
N ASP A 57 26.59 15.85 -30.12
CA ASP A 57 25.30 15.65 -30.81
C ASP A 57 25.38 14.71 -32.04
N ARG A 58 26.54 14.08 -32.23
CA ARG A 58 26.84 13.23 -33.39
C ARG A 58 25.98 11.97 -33.43
N THR A 59 25.59 11.46 -32.26
CA THR A 59 24.74 10.27 -32.11
C THR A 59 23.31 10.66 -31.69
N GLU A 60 22.38 9.72 -31.82
CA GLU A 60 21.01 9.88 -31.31
C GLU A 60 20.99 10.06 -29.79
N PHE A 61 21.74 9.22 -29.06
CA PHE A 61 21.91 9.35 -27.60
C PHE A 61 22.36 10.74 -27.19
N GLY A 62 23.33 11.31 -27.91
CA GLY A 62 23.84 12.66 -27.67
C GLY A 62 22.75 13.72 -27.82
N ARG A 63 21.97 13.66 -28.92
CA ARG A 63 20.85 14.59 -29.16
C ARG A 63 19.75 14.46 -28.12
N GLU A 64 19.41 13.24 -27.72
CA GLU A 64 18.41 12.98 -26.66
C GLU A 64 18.88 13.50 -25.30
N LEU A 65 20.14 13.28 -24.93
CA LEU A 65 20.72 13.80 -23.69
C LEU A 65 20.82 15.33 -23.69
N ILE A 66 21.11 15.98 -24.82
CA ILE A 66 21.04 17.44 -24.94
C ILE A 66 19.63 17.93 -24.64
N ASN A 67 18.61 17.25 -25.20
CA ASN A 67 17.22 17.60 -24.96
C ASN A 67 16.84 17.41 -23.48
N LEU A 68 17.21 16.26 -22.88
CA LEU A 68 17.01 16.02 -21.45
C LEU A 68 17.72 17.09 -20.61
N CYS A 69 18.99 17.38 -20.87
CA CYS A 69 19.77 18.39 -20.14
C CYS A 69 19.11 19.77 -20.19
N LYS A 70 18.59 20.18 -21.35
CA LYS A 70 17.87 21.46 -21.50
C LYS A 70 16.59 21.50 -20.67
N LYS A 71 15.84 20.40 -20.61
CA LYS A 71 14.64 20.31 -19.75
C LYS A 71 15.01 20.34 -18.26
N ILE A 72 16.02 19.57 -17.85
CA ILE A 72 16.52 19.57 -16.47
C ILE A 72 17.06 20.94 -16.06
N CYS A 73 17.75 21.65 -16.96
CA CYS A 73 18.17 23.03 -16.76
C CYS A 73 16.99 23.93 -16.36
N THR A 74 15.86 23.83 -17.06
CA THR A 74 14.64 24.58 -16.73
C THR A 74 14.09 24.22 -15.34
N ILE A 75 14.14 22.94 -14.95
CA ILE A 75 13.75 22.49 -13.60
C ILE A 75 14.68 23.12 -12.55
N ILE A 76 16.01 23.05 -12.74
CA ILE A 76 17.00 23.63 -11.82
C ILE A 76 16.80 25.14 -11.66
N GLN A 77 16.46 25.85 -12.75
CA GLN A 77 16.22 27.29 -12.69
C GLN A 77 14.92 27.68 -11.96
N ASN A 78 13.95 26.77 -11.87
CA ASN A 78 12.67 26.96 -11.19
C ASN A 78 12.53 26.04 -9.98
N MET A 79 13.64 25.66 -9.34
CA MET A 79 13.62 24.68 -8.25
C MET A 79 12.78 25.16 -7.06
N ASP A 80 12.71 26.47 -6.81
CA ASP A 80 11.85 27.02 -5.76
C ASP A 80 10.36 26.70 -6.05
N ASP A 81 9.88 26.86 -7.29
CA ASP A 81 8.51 26.50 -7.69
C ASP A 81 8.26 24.98 -7.62
N VAL A 82 9.28 24.17 -7.88
CA VAL A 82 9.21 22.70 -7.76
C VAL A 82 9.08 22.30 -6.29
N LEU A 83 9.83 22.97 -5.40
CA LEU A 83 9.80 22.72 -3.97
C LEU A 83 8.52 23.27 -3.33
N ASP A 84 7.94 24.36 -3.83
CA ASP A 84 6.66 24.90 -3.35
C ASP A 84 5.49 23.95 -3.66
N GLN A 85 5.62 23.09 -4.68
CA GLN A 85 4.64 22.03 -4.98
C GLN A 85 4.74 20.85 -4.00
N CYS A 86 5.72 20.84 -3.10
CA CYS A 86 5.94 19.77 -2.14
C CYS A 86 5.48 20.20 -0.74
N ASN A 87 4.85 19.29 0.00
CA ASN A 87 4.53 19.51 1.41
C ASN A 87 5.84 19.51 2.24
N GLY A 88 5.96 20.37 3.26
CA GLY A 88 7.25 20.70 3.92
C GLY A 88 8.12 19.53 4.41
N SER A 89 7.57 18.35 4.73
CA SER A 89 8.36 17.14 5.06
C SER A 89 9.02 16.46 3.85
N THR A 90 8.42 16.59 2.66
CA THR A 90 8.87 15.98 1.40
C THR A 90 10.11 16.70 0.85
N CYS A 91 10.22 18.01 1.07
CA CYS A 91 11.33 18.83 0.59
C CYS A 91 12.68 18.50 1.21
N ASN A 92 12.72 17.99 2.44
CA ASN A 92 13.98 17.78 3.17
C ASN A 92 14.89 16.74 2.48
N LYS A 93 14.31 15.80 1.73
CA LYS A 93 15.02 14.75 0.98
C LYS A 93 14.90 14.95 -0.55
N SER A 94 14.35 16.08 -0.99
CA SER A 94 14.10 16.39 -2.41
C SER A 94 15.35 16.27 -3.28
N CYS A 95 16.52 16.70 -2.79
CA CYS A 95 17.76 16.60 -3.55
C CYS A 95 18.20 15.16 -3.78
N ASP A 96 18.07 14.28 -2.78
CA ASP A 96 18.45 12.87 -2.95
C ASP A 96 17.46 12.16 -3.88
N TYR A 97 16.15 12.44 -3.74
CA TYR A 97 15.12 11.96 -4.68
C TYR A 97 15.40 12.41 -6.12
N MET A 98 15.66 13.71 -6.30
CA MET A 98 15.96 14.28 -7.62
C MET A 98 17.20 13.64 -8.23
N ASN A 99 18.25 13.41 -7.45
CA ASN A 99 19.49 12.83 -7.97
C ASN A 99 19.28 11.42 -8.52
N LEU A 100 18.60 10.55 -7.76
CA LEU A 100 18.35 9.19 -8.20
C LEU A 100 17.42 9.14 -9.42
N TRP A 101 16.34 9.95 -9.40
CA TRP A 101 15.44 10.11 -10.55
C TRP A 101 16.17 10.62 -11.79
N LEU A 102 17.01 11.65 -11.65
CA LEU A 102 17.78 12.23 -12.75
C LEU A 102 18.74 11.22 -13.37
N TYR A 103 19.40 10.42 -12.54
CA TYR A 103 20.29 9.36 -13.01
C TYR A 103 19.53 8.29 -13.79
N ASP A 104 18.35 7.89 -13.32
CA ASP A 104 17.45 6.99 -14.05
C ASP A 104 17.08 7.54 -15.43
N GLN A 105 16.65 8.81 -15.50
CA GLN A 105 16.29 9.46 -16.76
C GLN A 105 17.44 9.47 -17.77
N ALA A 106 18.67 9.72 -17.32
CA ALA A 106 19.84 9.72 -18.18
C ALA A 106 20.19 8.30 -18.66
N MET A 107 20.17 7.32 -17.75
CA MET A 107 20.52 5.92 -18.04
C MET A 107 19.52 5.24 -18.98
N ARG A 108 18.25 5.67 -19.00
CA ARG A 108 17.25 5.22 -19.98
C ARG A 108 17.59 5.61 -21.42
N ILE A 109 18.37 6.67 -21.61
CA ILE A 109 18.82 7.11 -22.95
C ILE A 109 20.07 6.33 -23.36
N THR A 110 21.06 6.24 -22.46
CA THR A 110 22.33 5.55 -22.74
C THR A 110 23.05 5.17 -21.46
N ASN A 111 23.80 4.06 -21.51
CA ASN A 111 24.74 3.65 -20.46
C ASN A 111 26.20 3.97 -20.81
N GLU A 112 26.44 4.74 -21.87
CA GLU A 112 27.79 5.14 -22.28
C GLU A 112 28.37 6.21 -21.35
N ASN A 113 29.39 5.83 -20.59
CA ASN A 113 30.07 6.71 -19.61
C ASN A 113 30.50 8.06 -20.19
N PHE A 114 30.94 8.11 -21.46
CA PHE A 114 31.33 9.36 -22.11
C PHE A 114 30.18 10.37 -22.15
N PHE A 115 29.00 9.92 -22.57
CA PHE A 115 27.82 10.75 -22.68
C PHE A 115 27.25 11.12 -21.30
N ILE A 116 27.18 10.16 -20.37
CA ILE A 116 26.74 10.39 -18.99
C ILE A 116 27.64 11.41 -18.28
N ASN A 117 28.97 11.28 -18.40
CA ASN A 117 29.91 12.23 -17.78
C ASN A 117 29.75 13.64 -18.35
N SER A 118 29.60 13.77 -19.68
CA SER A 118 29.39 15.06 -20.34
C SER A 118 28.06 15.71 -19.90
N PHE A 119 27.01 14.90 -19.76
CA PHE A 119 25.71 15.34 -19.26
C PHE A 119 25.82 15.90 -17.83
N TYR A 120 26.43 15.16 -16.91
CA TYR A 120 26.60 15.60 -15.53
C TYR A 120 27.55 16.79 -15.40
N GLN A 121 28.57 16.90 -16.25
CA GLN A 121 29.42 18.09 -16.31
C GLN A 121 28.62 19.34 -16.67
N ALA A 122 27.74 19.24 -17.67
CA ALA A 122 26.85 20.33 -18.06
C ALA A 122 25.90 20.74 -16.93
N LEU A 123 25.29 19.76 -16.28
CA LEU A 123 24.37 20.01 -15.16
C LEU A 123 25.08 20.66 -13.96
N ASN A 124 26.30 20.24 -13.61
CA ASN A 124 27.05 20.85 -12.51
C ASN A 124 27.37 22.33 -12.76
N LEU A 125 27.70 22.71 -14.00
CA LEU A 125 27.92 24.11 -14.38
C LEU A 125 26.63 24.95 -14.38
N LEU A 126 25.48 24.31 -14.58
CA LEU A 126 24.17 24.93 -14.44
C LEU A 126 23.77 25.08 -12.96
N GLY A 127 24.00 24.05 -12.14
CA GLY A 127 23.67 24.01 -10.72
C GLY A 127 24.40 25.08 -9.91
N GLY A 128 25.70 25.29 -10.17
CA GLY A 128 26.53 26.30 -9.49
C GLY A 128 26.15 27.76 -9.77
N SER A 129 25.04 27.99 -10.46
CA SER A 129 24.64 29.30 -10.97
C SER A 129 23.16 29.64 -10.82
N SER A 130 22.42 28.75 -10.16
CA SER A 130 21.04 28.99 -9.77
C SER A 130 20.92 30.27 -8.95
N LYS A 131 19.86 31.05 -9.23
CA LYS A 131 19.50 32.25 -8.46
C LYS A 131 19.00 31.91 -7.04
N SER A 132 18.56 30.67 -6.82
CA SER A 132 18.11 30.20 -5.51
C SER A 132 19.31 29.88 -4.62
N ARG A 133 19.48 30.68 -3.56
CA ARG A 133 20.46 30.42 -2.49
C ARG A 133 19.91 29.45 -1.44
N LYS A 134 18.61 29.11 -1.48
CA LYS A 134 17.97 28.42 -0.36
C LYS A 134 18.17 26.91 -0.41
N ASN A 135 18.27 26.27 -1.57
CA ASN A 135 18.47 24.82 -1.67
C ASN A 135 19.23 24.41 -2.96
N GLN A 136 20.55 24.62 -2.99
CA GLN A 136 21.38 24.10 -4.08
C GLN A 136 21.53 22.58 -3.92
N CYS A 137 20.79 21.79 -4.69
CA CYS A 137 21.03 20.36 -4.77
C CYS A 137 22.39 20.10 -5.43
N SER A 138 23.28 19.39 -4.73
CA SER A 138 24.47 18.83 -5.35
C SER A 138 24.04 17.75 -6.33
N ILE A 139 24.26 17.97 -7.62
CA ILE A 139 23.91 17.00 -8.66
C ILE A 139 24.94 15.87 -8.65
N LYS A 140 24.49 14.64 -8.42
CA LYS A 140 25.35 13.47 -8.21
C LYS A 140 25.38 12.58 -9.45
N ASN A 141 26.56 12.37 -10.02
CA ASN A 141 26.81 11.28 -10.96
C ASN A 141 27.23 10.04 -10.18
N PHE A 142 26.35 9.05 -10.08
CA PHE A 142 26.63 7.84 -9.30
C PHE A 142 27.59 6.86 -10.00
N GLN A 143 27.83 7.03 -11.31
CA GLN A 143 28.68 6.15 -12.12
C GLN A 143 28.30 4.66 -12.00
N LEU A 144 27.00 4.36 -11.92
CA LEU A 144 26.43 3.03 -11.80
C LEU A 144 26.23 2.41 -13.19
N ASN A 145 26.42 1.10 -13.30
CA ASN A 145 25.82 0.34 -14.40
C ASN A 145 24.32 0.10 -14.16
N GLN A 146 23.62 -0.48 -15.14
CA GLN A 146 22.17 -0.69 -15.05
C GLN A 146 21.76 -1.62 -13.91
N GLU A 147 22.52 -2.70 -13.68
CA GLU A 147 22.22 -3.65 -12.60
C GLU A 147 22.39 -2.98 -11.23
N GLU A 148 23.49 -2.26 -11.03
CA GLU A 148 23.74 -1.51 -9.79
C GLU A 148 22.68 -0.43 -9.55
N LEU A 149 22.26 0.28 -10.61
CA LEU A 149 21.20 1.28 -10.52
C LEU A 149 19.89 0.65 -10.06
N ASN A 150 19.47 -0.46 -10.69
CA ASN A 150 18.26 -1.16 -10.32
C ASN A 150 18.31 -1.57 -8.85
N LYS A 151 19.41 -2.20 -8.40
CA LYS A 151 19.55 -2.65 -7.01
C LYS A 151 19.52 -1.48 -6.01
N LYS A 152 20.23 -0.40 -6.34
CA LYS A 152 20.23 0.83 -5.52
C LYS A 152 18.83 1.42 -5.43
N GLN A 153 18.11 1.51 -6.55
CA GLN A 153 16.75 2.05 -6.61
C GLN A 153 15.80 1.28 -5.71
N ILE A 154 15.72 -0.04 -5.82
CA ILE A 154 14.77 -0.81 -5.00
C ILE A 154 15.01 -0.57 -3.51
N LEU A 155 16.25 -0.72 -3.04
CA LEU A 155 16.56 -0.54 -1.62
C LEU A 155 16.29 0.89 -1.16
N TYR A 156 16.73 1.88 -1.95
CA TYR A 156 16.55 3.29 -1.65
C TYR A 156 15.07 3.67 -1.59
N GLU A 157 14.29 3.31 -2.61
CA GLU A 157 12.88 3.66 -2.69
C GLU A 157 12.11 3.05 -1.52
N PHE A 158 12.34 1.76 -1.21
CA PHE A 158 11.71 1.09 -0.07
C PHE A 158 12.04 1.75 1.27
N LEU A 159 13.32 2.03 1.53
CA LEU A 159 13.76 2.71 2.75
C LEU A 159 13.05 4.06 2.96
N HIS A 160 12.82 4.79 1.86
CA HIS A 160 12.21 6.11 1.89
C HIS A 160 10.68 6.11 1.96
N ILE A 161 10.01 5.07 1.48
CA ILE A 161 8.55 4.95 1.58
C ILE A 161 8.09 4.12 2.78
N TYR A 162 8.97 3.33 3.41
CA TYR A 162 8.59 2.43 4.51
C TYR A 162 7.89 3.13 5.66
N ASP A 163 8.32 4.33 6.07
CA ASP A 163 7.63 5.05 7.16
C ASP A 163 6.21 5.46 6.77
N GLY A 164 5.99 5.78 5.50
CA GLY A 164 4.66 5.99 4.94
C GLY A 164 3.81 4.71 4.97
N ILE A 165 4.39 3.59 4.53
CA ILE A 165 3.75 2.27 4.59
C ILE A 165 3.39 1.92 6.04
N LYS A 166 4.32 2.11 6.97
CA LYS A 166 4.15 1.86 8.39
C LYS A 166 2.96 2.64 8.94
N ASN A 167 2.84 3.93 8.63
CA ASN A 167 1.70 4.75 9.03
C ASN A 167 0.38 4.23 8.44
N LYS A 168 0.37 3.78 7.18
CA LYS A 168 -0.80 3.18 6.55
C LYS A 168 -1.25 1.88 7.22
N LEU A 169 -0.30 1.05 7.67
CA LEU A 169 -0.58 -0.15 8.48
C LEU A 169 -1.13 0.16 9.89
N GLN A 170 -0.96 1.39 10.39
CA GLN A 170 -1.57 1.83 11.66
C GLN A 170 -3.01 2.30 11.47
N SER A 171 -3.33 2.89 10.32
CA SER A 171 -4.66 3.41 10.02
C SER A 171 -5.68 2.31 9.72
N GLN A 172 -6.98 2.65 9.75
CA GLN A 172 -8.08 1.79 9.31
C GLN A 172 -8.13 1.67 7.77
N GLU A 173 -6.99 1.37 7.14
CA GLU A 173 -6.94 1.07 5.71
C GLU A 173 -7.64 -0.25 5.42
N ASP A 174 -8.09 -0.40 4.17
CA ASP A 174 -8.71 -1.63 3.66
C ASP A 174 -7.74 -2.82 3.79
N ASP A 175 -8.24 -3.97 4.26
CA ASP A 175 -7.47 -5.21 4.40
C ASP A 175 -6.72 -5.59 3.10
N SER A 176 -7.31 -5.29 1.94
CA SER A 176 -6.66 -5.53 0.64
C SER A 176 -5.41 -4.66 0.44
N LYS A 177 -5.44 -3.40 0.85
CA LYS A 177 -4.27 -2.50 0.78
C LYS A 177 -3.22 -2.87 1.82
N ILE A 178 -3.64 -3.22 3.03
CA ILE A 178 -2.74 -3.74 4.07
C ILE A 178 -1.97 -4.95 3.52
N LYS A 179 -2.67 -5.87 2.84
CA LYS A 179 -2.03 -7.05 2.23
C LYS A 179 -1.01 -6.67 1.15
N LEU A 180 -1.31 -5.68 0.31
CA LEU A 180 -0.37 -5.17 -0.70
C LEU A 180 0.88 -4.53 -0.07
N TYR A 181 0.70 -3.73 0.99
CA TYR A 181 1.82 -3.15 1.73
C TYR A 181 2.72 -4.21 2.35
N CYS A 182 2.11 -5.21 3.00
CA CYS A 182 2.84 -6.31 3.61
C CYS A 182 3.59 -7.14 2.56
N LYS A 183 2.96 -7.44 1.42
CA LYS A 183 3.62 -8.09 0.28
C LYS A 183 4.85 -7.30 -0.17
N HIS A 184 4.74 -5.99 -0.29
CA HIS A 184 5.87 -5.14 -0.67
C HIS A 184 7.01 -5.15 0.36
N ILE A 185 6.69 -5.20 1.67
CA ILE A 185 7.69 -5.39 2.74
C ILE A 185 8.38 -6.74 2.56
N LEU A 186 7.62 -7.82 2.39
CA LEU A 186 8.14 -9.18 2.24
C LEU A 186 9.10 -9.30 1.04
N GLU A 187 8.72 -8.74 -0.10
CA GLU A 187 9.54 -8.71 -1.32
C GLU A 187 10.89 -7.99 -1.09
N ASN A 188 10.88 -6.85 -0.39
CA ASN A 188 12.10 -6.09 -0.12
C ASN A 188 13.02 -6.76 0.91
N PHE A 189 12.45 -7.47 1.90
CA PHE A 189 13.25 -8.33 2.78
C PHE A 189 13.93 -9.45 1.97
N GLY A 190 13.18 -10.11 1.08
CA GLY A 190 13.75 -11.10 0.15
C GLY A 190 14.88 -10.51 -0.70
N PHE A 191 14.66 -9.32 -1.26
CA PHE A 191 15.64 -8.63 -2.08
C PHE A 191 16.94 -8.28 -1.33
N TYR A 192 16.84 -7.82 -0.07
CA TYR A 192 18.00 -7.61 0.80
C TYR A 192 18.82 -8.90 0.93
N HIS A 193 18.16 -10.02 1.23
CA HIS A 193 18.82 -11.31 1.42
C HIS A 193 19.48 -11.86 0.17
N GLU A 194 18.91 -11.62 -1.01
CA GLU A 194 19.50 -12.04 -2.28
C GLU A 194 20.79 -11.27 -2.62
N ASN A 195 20.92 -10.03 -2.14
CA ASN A 195 22.00 -9.14 -2.57
C ASN A 195 23.08 -8.88 -1.51
N LYS A 196 22.78 -9.06 -0.21
CA LYS A 196 23.70 -8.71 0.90
C LYS A 196 25.06 -9.42 0.86
N GLU A 197 25.11 -10.66 0.39
CA GLU A 197 26.37 -11.44 0.37
C GLU A 197 27.28 -11.03 -0.79
N SER A 198 26.69 -10.59 -1.90
CA SER A 198 27.43 -10.12 -3.07
C SER A 198 28.00 -8.70 -2.89
N CYS A 199 27.56 -8.00 -1.85
CA CYS A 199 27.78 -6.58 -1.65
C CYS A 199 28.14 -6.28 -0.19
N THR A 200 29.41 -6.50 0.17
CA THR A 200 29.90 -6.39 1.56
C THR A 200 30.72 -5.14 1.85
N SER A 201 31.02 -4.33 0.83
CA SER A 201 31.68 -3.03 0.97
C SER A 201 31.35 -2.10 -0.21
N THR A 202 31.55 -0.79 -0.01
CA THR A 202 31.40 0.23 -1.07
C THR A 202 32.34 0.05 -2.25
N GLU A 203 33.44 -0.71 -2.08
CA GLU A 203 34.39 -1.03 -3.15
C GLU A 203 33.87 -2.11 -4.10
N LEU A 204 33.06 -3.06 -3.58
CA LEU A 204 32.50 -4.16 -4.35
C LEU A 204 31.22 -3.76 -5.10
N CYS A 205 30.47 -2.82 -4.54
CA CYS A 205 29.15 -2.46 -5.02
C CYS A 205 28.76 -1.06 -4.53
N LYS A 206 28.02 -0.33 -5.36
CA LYS A 206 27.63 1.06 -5.09
C LYS A 206 26.26 1.23 -4.42
N TYR A 207 25.67 0.12 -3.98
CA TYR A 207 24.42 0.07 -3.21
C TYR A 207 24.62 -0.49 -1.78
N TYR A 208 25.88 -0.56 -1.34
CA TYR A 208 26.25 -1.04 -0.01
C TYR A 208 25.65 -0.18 1.12
N ASP A 209 25.64 1.13 0.94
CA ASP A 209 25.09 2.06 1.94
C ASP A 209 23.60 1.78 2.15
N GLU A 210 22.84 1.55 1.07
CA GLU A 210 21.42 1.18 1.19
C GLU A 210 21.21 -0.17 1.88
N LEU A 211 22.07 -1.16 1.64
CA LEU A 211 22.00 -2.43 2.40
C LEU A 211 22.31 -2.23 3.88
N THR A 212 23.27 -1.36 4.19
CA THR A 212 23.64 -1.04 5.58
C THR A 212 22.51 -0.33 6.30
N ASP A 213 21.87 0.64 5.63
CA ASP A 213 20.70 1.35 6.15
C ASP A 213 19.51 0.40 6.34
N PHE A 214 19.29 -0.50 5.37
CA PHE A 214 18.28 -1.56 5.46
C PHE A 214 18.52 -2.42 6.70
N LYS A 215 19.75 -2.95 6.87
CA LYS A 215 20.12 -3.75 8.03
C LYS A 215 19.90 -2.97 9.32
N SER A 216 20.41 -1.75 9.42
CA SER A 216 20.29 -0.93 10.62
C SER A 216 18.82 -0.69 11.00
N LYS A 217 17.93 -0.52 10.03
CA LYS A 217 16.51 -0.27 10.27
C LYS A 217 15.76 -1.55 10.65
N PHE A 218 16.02 -2.65 9.93
CA PHE A 218 15.23 -3.87 10.02
C PHE A 218 15.86 -4.97 10.89
N SER A 219 17.02 -4.74 11.48
CA SER A 219 17.51 -5.50 12.65
C SER A 219 16.98 -4.94 13.98
N ASN A 220 16.24 -3.83 13.96
CA ASN A 220 15.65 -3.25 15.17
C ASN A 220 14.48 -4.12 15.67
N PRO A 221 14.51 -4.64 16.93
CA PRO A 221 13.46 -5.52 17.44
C PRO A 221 12.06 -4.89 17.46
N ALA A 222 11.95 -3.57 17.66
CA ALA A 222 10.66 -2.87 17.69
C ALA A 222 10.06 -2.76 16.28
N GLU A 223 10.89 -2.51 15.25
CA GLU A 223 10.45 -2.52 13.85
C GLU A 223 10.00 -3.92 13.41
N LEU A 224 10.78 -4.94 13.74
CA LEU A 224 10.44 -6.33 13.43
C LEU A 224 9.14 -6.76 14.10
N THR A 225 9.01 -6.52 15.40
CA THR A 225 7.78 -6.83 16.16
C THR A 225 6.56 -6.16 15.53
N TYR A 226 6.70 -4.92 15.08
CA TYR A 226 5.64 -4.20 14.40
C TYR A 226 5.23 -4.89 13.08
N ILE A 227 6.21 -5.23 12.23
CA ILE A 227 5.98 -5.92 10.96
C ILE A 227 5.28 -7.26 11.21
N TYR A 228 5.78 -8.08 12.15
CA TYR A 228 5.21 -9.38 12.49
C TYR A 228 3.73 -9.27 12.85
N GLN A 229 3.39 -8.35 13.77
CA GLN A 229 2.03 -8.20 14.26
C GLN A 229 1.06 -7.69 13.18
N LYS A 230 1.50 -6.73 12.37
CA LYS A 230 0.66 -6.05 11.37
C LYS A 230 0.50 -6.84 10.10
N CYS A 231 1.57 -7.50 9.65
CA CYS A 231 1.56 -8.29 8.43
C CYS A 231 1.29 -9.78 8.65
N LYS A 232 1.17 -10.22 9.91
CA LYS A 232 1.04 -11.64 10.27
C LYS A 232 2.19 -12.43 9.68
N TYR A 233 3.42 -11.98 9.97
CA TYR A 233 4.66 -12.56 9.49
C TYR A 233 5.45 -13.16 10.65
N GLU A 234 6.17 -14.23 10.38
CA GLU A 234 7.12 -14.83 11.30
C GLU A 234 8.49 -15.01 10.65
N GLU A 235 9.52 -15.16 11.49
CA GLU A 235 10.86 -15.47 11.03
C GLU A 235 10.92 -16.88 10.43
N THR A 236 11.67 -17.03 9.34
CA THR A 236 11.97 -18.32 8.71
C THR A 236 13.46 -18.49 8.45
N THR A 237 13.85 -19.66 7.95
CA THR A 237 15.20 -19.91 7.46
C THR A 237 15.41 -19.23 6.11
N CYS A 238 16.48 -18.45 5.98
CA CYS A 238 16.87 -17.88 4.70
C CYS A 238 17.34 -18.96 3.73
N LYS A 239 16.85 -18.91 2.48
CA LYS A 239 17.32 -19.80 1.41
C LYS A 239 18.78 -19.50 1.04
N ASN A 240 19.14 -18.21 1.10
CA ASN A 240 20.49 -17.71 0.81
C ASN A 240 21.04 -17.03 2.06
N GLY A 241 22.20 -17.52 2.50
CA GLY A 241 23.06 -16.88 3.49
C GLY A 241 22.93 -17.31 4.96
N SER A 242 23.98 -16.99 5.71
CA SER A 242 24.10 -17.35 7.13
C SER A 242 23.22 -16.47 8.03
N LYS A 243 22.54 -17.07 9.02
CA LYS A 243 21.90 -16.35 10.13
C LYS A 243 22.99 -15.89 11.09
N ALA A 244 23.61 -14.74 10.82
CA ALA A 244 24.30 -14.03 11.89
C ALA A 244 23.24 -13.52 12.88
N GLU A 245 23.52 -13.62 14.18
CA GLU A 245 22.57 -13.32 15.27
C GLU A 245 22.07 -11.86 15.23
N ASP A 246 22.84 -10.96 14.62
CA ASP A 246 22.55 -9.52 14.48
C ASP A 246 22.15 -9.09 13.04
N ASP A 247 21.55 -10.00 12.25
CA ASP A 247 21.13 -9.69 10.88
C ASP A 247 19.61 -9.56 10.73
N VAL A 248 19.17 -9.03 9.59
CA VAL A 248 17.74 -8.97 9.24
C VAL A 248 17.22 -10.42 9.10
N PRO A 249 16.07 -10.76 9.68
CA PRO A 249 15.47 -12.08 9.54
C PRO A 249 14.78 -12.26 8.19
N CYS A 250 14.84 -13.47 7.62
CA CYS A 250 13.94 -13.82 6.52
C CYS A 250 12.52 -13.99 7.04
N LEU A 251 11.54 -13.54 6.26
CA LEU A 251 10.14 -13.55 6.65
C LEU A 251 9.33 -14.57 5.85
N ARG A 252 8.29 -15.11 6.46
CA ARG A 252 7.19 -15.80 5.76
C ARG A 252 5.86 -15.38 6.35
N GLU A 253 4.78 -15.59 5.60
CA GLU A 253 3.43 -15.45 6.16
C GLU A 253 3.25 -16.44 7.32
N GLU A 254 2.72 -15.97 8.45
CA GLU A 254 2.24 -16.84 9.52
C GLU A 254 1.21 -17.77 8.89
N GLU A 255 1.47 -19.07 8.98
CA GLU A 255 0.48 -20.06 8.61
C GLU A 255 -0.73 -19.84 9.52
N ASN A 256 -1.85 -19.44 8.95
CA ASN A 256 -3.12 -19.44 9.66
C ASN A 256 -3.34 -20.90 10.11
N SER A 257 -3.05 -21.19 11.38
CA SER A 257 -3.14 -22.52 11.99
C SER A 257 -4.46 -23.23 11.62
N PHE A 258 -5.56 -22.47 11.52
CA PHE A 258 -6.86 -22.99 11.10
C PHE A 258 -6.93 -23.42 9.63
N LEU A 259 -6.35 -22.66 8.69
CA LEU A 259 -6.34 -23.01 7.27
C LEU A 259 -5.33 -24.11 6.97
N TYR A 260 -4.16 -24.09 7.64
CA TYR A 260 -3.18 -25.16 7.55
C TYR A 260 -3.76 -26.50 8.02
N LEU A 261 -4.49 -26.51 9.14
CA LEU A 261 -5.20 -27.68 9.63
C LEU A 261 -6.27 -28.22 8.67
N ILE A 262 -6.87 -27.34 7.85
CA ILE A 262 -7.95 -27.72 6.93
C ILE A 262 -7.42 -28.10 5.55
N PHE A 263 -6.37 -27.44 5.06
CA PHE A 263 -6.03 -27.43 3.65
C PHE A 263 -4.61 -27.91 3.30
N GLY A 264 -3.70 -28.08 4.27
CA GLY A 264 -2.34 -28.57 4.00
C GLY A 264 -1.46 -27.59 3.17
N ASN A 265 -0.24 -28.03 2.85
CA ASN A 265 0.81 -27.20 2.23
C ASN A 265 0.73 -27.07 0.70
N ASP A 266 -0.16 -27.84 0.05
CA ASP A 266 -0.17 -27.96 -1.41
C ASP A 266 -1.44 -27.32 -2.00
N PRO A 267 -1.35 -26.43 -3.02
CA PRO A 267 -2.52 -26.00 -3.78
C PRO A 267 -3.36 -27.16 -4.35
N GLU A 268 -2.77 -28.33 -4.60
CA GLU A 268 -3.54 -29.53 -4.96
C GLU A 268 -4.38 -30.07 -3.78
N ASP A 269 -3.87 -29.98 -2.55
CA ASP A 269 -4.60 -30.35 -1.33
C ASP A 269 -5.77 -29.38 -1.06
N ILE A 270 -5.59 -28.09 -1.32
CA ILE A 270 -6.66 -27.07 -1.23
C ILE A 270 -7.82 -27.44 -2.17
N ILE A 271 -7.51 -27.74 -3.44
CA ILE A 271 -8.50 -28.11 -4.46
C ILE A 271 -9.22 -29.40 -4.07
N LYS A 272 -8.47 -30.39 -3.56
CA LYS A 272 -9.00 -31.69 -3.14
C LYS A 272 -9.93 -31.58 -1.93
N VAL A 273 -9.61 -30.73 -0.94
CA VAL A 273 -10.47 -30.48 0.22
C VAL A 273 -11.73 -29.74 -0.19
N LEU A 274 -11.64 -28.71 -1.04
CA LEU A 274 -12.82 -28.00 -1.57
C LEU A 274 -13.75 -28.92 -2.37
N LEU A 275 -13.17 -29.79 -3.21
CA LEU A 275 -13.92 -30.83 -3.93
C LEU A 275 -14.58 -31.83 -2.97
N ASN A 276 -13.88 -32.30 -1.94
CA ASN A 276 -14.45 -33.22 -0.97
C ASN A 276 -15.58 -32.59 -0.14
N VAL A 277 -15.42 -31.34 0.29
CA VAL A 277 -16.46 -30.61 1.03
C VAL A 277 -17.69 -30.41 0.15
N THR A 278 -17.52 -30.00 -1.11
CA THR A 278 -18.64 -29.85 -2.04
C THR A 278 -19.35 -31.18 -2.33
N ILE A 279 -18.61 -32.27 -2.51
CA ILE A 279 -19.17 -33.62 -2.70
C ILE A 279 -19.98 -34.09 -1.48
N ILE A 280 -19.57 -33.72 -0.25
CA ILE A 280 -20.30 -34.08 0.97
C ILE A 280 -21.52 -33.18 1.19
N PHE A 281 -21.43 -31.89 0.87
CA PHE A 281 -22.51 -30.93 1.10
C PHE A 281 -23.68 -31.09 0.12
N VAL A 282 -23.44 -31.49 -1.14
CA VAL A 282 -24.49 -31.70 -2.14
C VAL A 282 -25.53 -32.75 -1.72
N PRO A 283 -25.16 -33.97 -1.30
CA PRO A 283 -26.13 -34.98 -0.85
C PRO A 283 -26.78 -34.58 0.48
N ILE A 284 -26.07 -33.87 1.37
CA ILE A 284 -26.66 -33.35 2.61
C ILE A 284 -27.73 -32.31 2.30
N LEU A 285 -27.47 -31.35 1.41
CA LEU A 285 -28.46 -30.35 0.99
C LEU A 285 -29.63 -30.98 0.25
N ALA A 286 -29.37 -31.95 -0.64
CA ALA A 286 -30.43 -32.70 -1.32
C ALA A 286 -31.30 -33.47 -0.30
N PHE A 287 -30.69 -34.09 0.70
CA PHE A 287 -31.40 -34.76 1.79
C PHE A 287 -32.22 -33.79 2.63
N PHE A 288 -31.69 -32.61 2.97
CA PHE A 288 -32.45 -31.55 3.65
C PHE A 288 -33.63 -31.06 2.82
N VAL A 289 -33.49 -30.91 1.49
CA VAL A 289 -34.58 -30.53 0.59
C VAL A 289 -35.66 -31.61 0.53
N ILE A 290 -35.25 -32.89 0.47
CA ILE A 290 -36.16 -34.04 0.53
C ILE A 290 -36.89 -34.06 1.87
N LEU A 291 -36.18 -33.90 2.99
CA LEU A 291 -36.80 -33.79 4.30
C LEU A 291 -37.75 -32.57 4.37
N PHE A 292 -37.41 -31.42 3.81
CA PHE A 292 -38.30 -30.27 3.83
C PHE A 292 -39.56 -30.46 2.98
N LYS A 293 -39.46 -31.24 1.89
CA LYS A 293 -40.56 -31.54 0.96
C LYS A 293 -41.45 -32.70 1.44
N PHE A 294 -40.87 -33.71 2.11
CA PHE A 294 -41.54 -34.98 2.44
C PHE A 294 -41.71 -35.26 3.93
N THR A 295 -41.07 -34.50 4.83
CA THR A 295 -41.33 -34.60 6.28
C THR A 295 -42.55 -33.73 6.63
N PRO A 296 -43.44 -34.14 7.57
CA PRO A 296 -44.57 -33.31 7.98
C PRO A 296 -44.16 -32.02 8.72
N PHE A 297 -42.86 -31.69 8.79
CA PHE A 297 -42.34 -30.44 9.34
C PHE A 297 -42.97 -29.20 8.69
N LYS A 298 -43.32 -29.22 7.40
CA LYS A 298 -44.08 -28.11 6.78
C LYS A 298 -45.45 -27.92 7.44
N LYS A 299 -46.15 -29.01 7.79
CA LYS A 299 -47.40 -28.99 8.55
C LYS A 299 -47.16 -28.52 9.99
N THR A 300 -46.10 -29.00 10.65
CA THR A 300 -45.76 -28.61 12.03
C THR A 300 -45.36 -27.14 12.14
N LEU A 301 -44.59 -26.62 11.17
CA LEU A 301 -44.18 -25.22 11.13
C LEU A 301 -45.36 -24.29 10.83
N ASN A 302 -46.24 -24.68 9.91
CA ASN A 302 -47.50 -23.96 9.66
C ASN A 302 -48.46 -24.02 10.87
N LYS A 303 -48.50 -25.15 11.59
CA LYS A 303 -49.27 -25.31 12.82
C LYS A 303 -48.73 -24.42 13.93
N LEU A 304 -47.41 -24.40 14.15
CA LEU A 304 -46.75 -23.49 15.10
C LEU A 304 -46.97 -22.02 14.75
N LYS A 305 -46.94 -21.68 13.45
CA LYS A 305 -47.20 -20.31 12.97
C LYS A 305 -48.68 -19.92 13.17
N GLN A 306 -49.62 -20.84 12.97
CA GLN A 306 -51.04 -20.62 13.27
C GLN A 306 -51.32 -20.54 14.78
N GLU A 307 -50.68 -21.38 15.60
CA GLU A 307 -50.82 -21.36 17.05
C GLU A 307 -50.26 -20.06 17.66
N ARG A 308 -49.10 -19.57 17.19
CA ARG A 308 -48.58 -18.24 17.56
C ARG A 308 -49.51 -17.09 17.13
N LYS A 309 -50.17 -17.20 15.97
CA LYS A 309 -51.11 -16.18 15.50
C LYS A 309 -52.41 -16.18 16.33
N LYS A 310 -52.90 -17.36 16.74
CA LYS A 310 -54.06 -17.51 17.63
C LYS A 310 -53.77 -17.02 19.06
N SER A 311 -52.60 -17.33 19.61
CA SER A 311 -52.22 -16.85 20.95
C SER A 311 -52.02 -15.33 20.99
N GLY A 312 -51.44 -14.75 19.93
CA GLY A 312 -51.31 -13.30 19.79
C GLY A 312 -52.67 -12.58 19.68
N LEU A 313 -53.64 -13.16 18.97
CA LEU A 313 -55.00 -12.61 18.89
C LEU A 313 -55.74 -12.71 20.24
N ARG A 314 -55.67 -13.85 20.94
CA ARG A 314 -56.26 -14.00 22.29
C ARG A 314 -55.66 -13.02 23.29
N LYS A 315 -54.33 -12.86 23.31
CA LYS A 315 -53.64 -11.91 24.19
C LYS A 315 -54.02 -10.46 23.89
N LYS A 316 -54.33 -10.14 22.63
CA LYS A 316 -54.84 -8.82 22.23
C LYS A 316 -56.29 -8.61 22.69
N GLU A 317 -57.16 -9.60 22.58
CA GLU A 317 -58.54 -9.54 23.08
C GLU A 317 -58.60 -9.41 24.60
N GLU A 318 -57.80 -10.19 25.34
CA GLU A 318 -57.69 -10.10 26.81
C GLU A 318 -57.21 -8.71 27.25
N ASN A 319 -56.20 -8.15 26.59
CA ASN A 319 -55.73 -6.79 26.88
C ASN A 319 -56.80 -5.71 26.58
N ILE A 320 -57.62 -5.89 25.54
CA ILE A 320 -58.71 -4.94 25.21
C ILE A 320 -59.84 -5.06 26.24
N GLN A 321 -60.20 -6.27 26.66
CA GLN A 321 -61.20 -6.49 27.70
C GLN A 321 -60.77 -5.91 29.05
N ASP A 322 -59.50 -6.09 29.42
CA ASP A 322 -58.97 -5.54 30.67
C ASP A 322 -58.92 -4.00 30.65
N TYR A 323 -58.54 -3.42 29.49
CA TYR A 323 -58.63 -1.97 29.28
C TYR A 323 -60.07 -1.45 29.42
N MET A 324 -61.05 -2.11 28.80
CA MET A 324 -62.47 -1.72 28.89
C MET A 324 -63.00 -1.83 30.32
N LYS A 325 -62.61 -2.86 31.06
CA LYS A 325 -63.01 -3.06 32.47
C LYS A 325 -62.44 -1.95 33.37
N ASN A 326 -61.16 -1.61 33.18
CA ASN A 326 -60.52 -0.51 33.91
C ASN A 326 -61.14 0.85 33.57
N TYR A 327 -61.45 1.10 32.29
CA TYR A 327 -62.12 2.32 31.85
C TYR A 327 -63.54 2.45 32.42
N ALA A 328 -64.32 1.37 32.44
CA ALA A 328 -65.65 1.35 33.06
C ALA A 328 -65.60 1.62 34.57
N SER A 329 -64.61 1.05 35.28
CA SER A 329 -64.40 1.33 36.71
C SER A 329 -64.01 2.79 36.98
N TYR A 330 -63.18 3.37 36.11
CA TYR A 330 -62.83 4.79 36.18
C TYR A 330 -64.06 5.69 36.01
N LEU A 331 -64.91 5.43 35.00
CA LEU A 331 -66.14 6.18 34.77
C LEU A 331 -67.15 6.06 35.92
N ASP A 332 -67.33 4.87 36.50
CA ASP A 332 -68.21 4.68 37.67
C ASP A 332 -67.72 5.49 38.88
N LYS A 333 -66.40 5.53 39.10
CA LYS A 333 -65.80 6.34 40.17
C LYS A 333 -65.97 7.84 39.91
N GLU A 334 -65.82 8.29 38.67
CA GLU A 334 -65.99 9.70 38.32
C GLU A 334 -67.46 10.14 38.39
N MET A 335 -68.42 9.28 38.00
CA MET A 335 -69.85 9.55 38.15
C MET A 335 -70.28 9.61 39.61
N LYS A 336 -69.78 8.69 40.48
CA LYS A 336 -70.05 8.75 41.93
C LYS A 336 -69.51 10.01 42.59
N ASN A 337 -68.37 10.53 42.13
CA ASN A 337 -67.82 11.80 42.63
C ASN A 337 -68.63 13.03 42.19
N ARG A 338 -69.34 12.98 41.05
CA ARG A 338 -70.19 14.10 40.59
C ARG A 338 -71.56 14.17 41.30
N VAL A 339 -72.04 13.07 41.89
CA VAL A 339 -73.32 13.03 42.62
C VAL A 339 -73.23 13.63 44.04
N HIS A 340 -72.03 13.93 44.54
CA HIS A 340 -71.82 14.51 45.88
C HIS A 340 -71.57 16.04 45.90
N LEU A 341 -71.83 16.77 44.81
CA LEU A 341 -71.91 18.24 44.82
C LEU A 341 -73.37 18.64 45.10
N GLY A 342 -73.62 18.98 46.36
CA GLY A 342 -74.95 19.12 46.95
C GLY A 342 -75.75 20.37 46.57
N TYR A 343 -77.00 20.34 47.02
CA TYR A 343 -77.74 21.54 47.40
C TYR A 343 -77.89 21.55 48.92
N HIS A 344 -77.07 22.37 49.57
CA HIS A 344 -77.36 22.94 50.88
C HIS A 344 -77.59 24.43 50.68
N ALA A 345 -78.74 24.91 51.15
CA ALA A 345 -79.05 26.27 51.64
C ALA A 345 -80.56 26.49 51.51
N THR A 346 -81.30 27.12 52.41
CA THR A 346 -81.08 27.68 53.77
C THR A 346 -82.47 28.05 54.27
#